data_AF-A0A849FEK7-F1
#
_entry.id   AF-A0A849FEK7-F1
#
_cell.length_a   1.000
_cell.length_b   1.000
_cell.length_c   1.000
_cell.angle_alpha   90.00
_cell.angle_beta   90.00
_cell.angle_gamma   90.00
#
_symmetry.space_group_name_H-M   'P 1'
#
loop_
_entity.id
_entity.type
_entity.pdbx_description
1 polymer ?
#
loop_
_entity_poly.entity_id
_entity_poly.type
_entity_poly.pdbx_seq_one_letter_code
_entity_poly.pdbx_strand_id
1 'polypeptide(L)' 'MYTKTSISIVVLILLSSCYQPQRDCKAFKDGEFSFTSTIDEKEVTTTFVRKGELEIDY' A
#
# COMPACT_ATOMS: atom_id res chain seq x y z
N MET A 1 -0.05 9.83 -45.39
CA MET A 1 0.97 9.48 -44.39
C MET A 1 0.71 10.02 -42.98
N TYR A 2 -0.27 10.90 -42.74
CA TYR A 2 -0.50 11.51 -41.41
C TYR A 2 -1.38 10.70 -40.44
N THR A 3 -2.17 9.74 -40.93
CA THR A 3 -3.20 9.04 -40.11
C THR A 3 -2.65 7.94 -39.21
N LYS A 4 -1.53 7.29 -39.56
CA LYS A 4 -0.92 6.22 -38.73
C LYS A 4 -0.24 6.76 -37.47
N THR A 5 0.38 7.93 -37.56
CA THR A 5 1.14 8.55 -36.47
C THR A 5 0.23 9.04 -35.34
N SER A 6 -0.98 9.51 -35.66
CA SER A 6 -1.96 9.98 -34.66
C SER A 6 -2.49 8.87 -33.75
N ILE A 7 -2.64 7.64 -34.24
CA ILE A 7 -3.13 6.51 -33.43
C ILE A 7 -2.10 6.11 -32.37
N SER A 8 -0.80 6.19 -32.71
CA SER A 8 0.28 5.86 -31.78
C SER A 8 0.32 6.79 -30.56
N ILE A 9 -0.07 8.06 -30.72
CA ILE A 9 -0.08 9.06 -29.65
C ILE A 9 -1.22 8.80 -28.67
N VAL A 10 -2.40 8.44 -29.17
CA VAL A 10 -3.56 8.11 -28.33
C VAL A 10 -3.28 6.90 -27.45
N VAL A 11 -2.63 5.86 -28.01
CA VAL A 11 -2.23 4.67 -27.24
C VAL A 11 -1.25 5.02 -26.12
N LEU A 12 -0.29 5.92 -26.35
CA LEU A 12 0.68 6.34 -25.34
C LEU A 12 0.03 7.06 -24.14
N ILE A 13 -1.04 7.82 -24.38
CA ILE A 13 -1.78 8.55 -23.34
C ILE A 13 -2.60 7.59 -22.47
N LEU A 14 -3.10 6.48 -23.05
CA LEU A 14 -3.82 5.47 -22.28
C LEU A 14 -2.91 4.69 -21.32
N LEU A 15 -1.61 4.62 -21.62
CA LEU A 15 -0.58 3.98 -20.79
C LEU A 15 -0.08 4.87 -19.64
N SER A 16 -0.47 6.15 -19.57
CA SER A 16 0.03 7.11 -18.56
C SER A 16 -0.86 7.26 -17.33
N SER A 17 -1.81 6.35 -17.09
CA SER A 17 -2.70 6.35 -15.92
C SER A 17 -1.98 5.92 -14.63
N CYS A 18 -0.96 6.67 -14.23
CA CYS A 18 -0.34 6.54 -12.91
C CYS A 18 -1.29 7.13 -11.86
N TYR A 19 -2.10 6.28 -11.22
CA TYR A 19 -2.87 6.66 -10.03
C TYR A 19 -1.91 6.84 -8.85
N GLN A 20 -1.87 8.03 -8.26
CA GLN A 20 -1.17 8.25 -7.00
C GLN A 20 -2.14 7.96 -5.83
N PRO A 21 -1.93 6.87 -5.06
CA PRO A 21 -2.75 6.62 -3.90
C PRO A 21 -2.52 7.72 -2.86
N GLN A 22 -3.58 8.11 -2.15
CA GLN A 22 -3.47 9.06 -1.05
C GLN A 22 -2.61 8.44 0.07
N ARG A 23 -1.45 9.04 0.34
CA ARG A 23 -0.51 8.58 1.39
C ARG A 23 -0.62 9.47 2.61
N ASP A 24 -1.65 9.28 3.43
CA ASP A 24 -1.69 9.86 4.77
C ASP A 24 -1.02 8.93 5.78
N CYS A 25 0.32 8.88 5.74
CA CYS A 25 1.11 8.06 6.67
C CYS A 25 1.00 8.51 8.13
N LYS A 26 0.45 9.71 8.39
CA LYS A 26 0.31 10.24 9.75
C LYS A 26 -0.72 9.42 10.54
N ALA A 27 -1.79 8.98 9.88
CA ALA A 27 -2.84 8.16 10.47
C ALA A 27 -2.36 6.75 10.89
N PHE A 28 -1.24 6.28 10.34
CA PHE A 28 -0.71 4.92 10.60
C PHE A 28 0.44 4.89 11.61
N LYS A 29 0.75 6.02 12.27
CA LYS A 29 1.81 6.07 13.29
C LYS A 29 1.37 5.53 14.63
N ASP A 30 0.12 5.81 15.00
CA ASP A 30 -0.48 5.45 16.28
C ASP A 30 -1.73 4.61 16.04
N GLY A 31 -1.91 3.55 16.82
CA GLY A 31 -3.05 2.64 16.64
C GLY A 31 -2.82 1.29 17.27
N GLU A 32 -3.84 0.45 17.17
CA GLU A 32 -3.79 -0.96 17.53
C GLU A 32 -3.60 -1.78 16.24
N PHE A 33 -2.63 -2.67 16.27
CA PHE A 33 -2.24 -3.47 15.11
C PHE A 33 -2.23 -4.94 15.49
N SER A 34 -2.59 -5.78 14.53
CA SER A 34 -2.51 -7.23 14.67
C SER A 34 -1.70 -7.82 13.52
N PHE A 35 -0.82 -8.76 13.84
CA PHE A 35 0.03 -9.45 12.88
C PHE A 35 -0.13 -10.96 13.05
N THR A 36 -0.57 -11.63 11.99
CA THR A 36 -0.73 -13.07 11.92
C THR A 36 0.35 -13.68 11.02
N SER A 37 1.02 -14.71 11.53
CA SER A 37 2.04 -15.46 10.80
C SER A 37 1.92 -16.96 11.08
N THR A 38 2.37 -17.78 10.13
CA THR A 38 2.40 -19.23 10.32
C THR A 38 3.75 -19.66 10.86
N ILE A 39 3.77 -20.29 12.04
CA ILE A 39 4.95 -20.85 12.69
C ILE A 39 4.65 -22.31 12.98
N ASP A 40 5.47 -23.23 12.46
CA ASP A 40 5.28 -24.68 12.62
C ASP A 40 3.86 -25.15 12.28
N GLU A 41 3.36 -24.76 11.11
CA GLU A 41 2.00 -25.05 10.61
C GLU A 41 0.86 -24.49 11.47
N LYS A 42 1.15 -23.66 12.49
CA LYS A 42 0.17 -22.99 13.33
C LYS A 42 0.11 -21.51 13.02
N GLU A 43 -1.10 -20.95 12.93
CA GLU A 43 -1.29 -19.51 12.87
C GLU A 43 -1.07 -18.90 14.25
N VAL A 44 -0.12 -17.96 14.33
CA VAL A 44 0.21 -17.19 15.52
C VAL A 44 -0.13 -15.75 15.24
N THR A 45 -1.01 -15.18 16.06
CA THR A 45 -1.43 -13.79 15.99
C THR A 45 -0.90 -13.02 17.20
N THR A 46 -0.27 -11.89 16.94
CA THR A 46 0.17 -10.92 17.96
C THR A 46 -0.63 -9.64 17.81
N THR A 47 -0.85 -8.92 18.90
CA THR A 47 -1.59 -7.65 18.90
C THR A 47 -0.81 -6.65 19.74
N PHE A 48 -0.61 -5.45 19.22
CA PHE A 48 0.18 -4.42 19.90
C PHE A 48 -0.37 -3.03 19.62
N VAL A 49 -0.10 -2.10 20.54
CA VAL A 49 -0.46 -0.69 20.40
C VAL A 49 0.79 0.13 20.11
N ARG A 50 0.79 0.93 19.04
CA ARG A 50 1.82 1.95 18.80
C ARG A 50 1.36 3.31 19.29
N LYS A 51 2.25 3.99 20.02
CA LYS A 51 2.11 5.40 20.41
C LYS A 51 3.45 6.12 20.21
N GLY A 52 3.55 6.90 19.15
CA GLY A 52 4.76 7.56 18.69
C GLY A 52 5.80 6.55 18.26
N GLU A 53 6.88 6.48 19.04
CA GLU A 53 7.99 5.55 18.80
C GLU A 53 7.92 4.30 19.69
N LEU A 54 6.91 4.21 20.55
CA LEU A 54 6.72 3.09 21.48
C LEU A 54 5.76 2.05 20.91
N GLU A 55 6.16 0.79 21.05
CA GLU A 55 5.32 -0.39 20.84
C GLU A 55 5.01 -1.01 22.20
N ILE A 56 3.73 -1.26 22.47
CA ILE A 56 3.20 -1.74 23.75
C ILE A 56 2.47 -3.06 23.48
N ASP A 57 3.00 -4.14 24.05
CA ASP A 57 2.47 -5.51 23.98
C ASP A 57 1.93 -5.93 25.36
N TYR A 58 0.92 -6.81 25.43
CA TYR A 58 0.21 -7.19 26.67
C TYR A 58 -0.14 -8.68 26.80
#